data_AF-A0A1M6TB39-F1
#
_entry.id   AF-A0A1M6TB39-F1
#
_cell.length_a   1.000
_cell.length_b   1.000
_cell.length_c   1.000
_cell.angle_alpha   90.00
_cell.angle_beta   90.00
_cell.angle_gamma   90.00
#
_symmetry.space_group_name_H-M   'P 1'
#
loop_
_entity.id
_entity.type
_entity.pdbx_description
1 polymer ?
#
loop_
_entity_poly.entity_id
_entity_poly.type
_entity_poly.pdbx_seq_one_letter_code
_entity_poly.pdbx_strand_id
1 'polypeptide(L)'
;MLYIINSLITEGESTTFSLVGVTSDKDKAAQLAADVYKDYNKVASFQNIEMITEWLATRKSYSFRKDKSHRLQLSITELAEESAAPENKIIFSAAAEQDELMRKVSEALFEGKHHAERNNETPSCPIG
;
A
#
# COMPACT_ATOMS: atom_id res chain seq x y z
N MET A 1 10.57 -8.02 -24.36
CA MET A 1 10.34 -8.48 -22.98
C MET A 1 10.13 -7.25 -22.11
N LEU A 2 8.98 -7.15 -21.45
CA LEU A 2 8.73 -6.14 -20.44
C LEU A 2 8.90 -6.75 -19.05
N TYR A 3 9.36 -5.95 -18.10
CA TYR A 3 9.57 -6.32 -16.71
C TYR A 3 8.65 -5.46 -15.85
N ILE A 4 7.70 -6.11 -15.20
CA ILE A 4 6.78 -5.48 -14.26
C ILE A 4 7.40 -5.60 -12.88
N ILE A 5 7.63 -4.47 -12.22
CA ILE A 5 8.20 -4.42 -10.87
C ILE A 5 7.09 -4.16 -9.87
N ASN A 6 7.00 -4.97 -8.83
CA ASN A 6 6.05 -4.77 -7.75
C ASN A 6 6.71 -4.91 -6.38
N SER A 7 6.04 -4.37 -5.38
CA SER A 7 6.38 -4.55 -3.97
C SER A 7 5.15 -4.90 -3.15
N LEU A 8 5.38 -5.66 -2.08
CA LEU A 8 4.41 -5.96 -1.06
C LEU A 8 5.05 -5.63 0.29
N ILE A 9 4.49 -4.65 0.99
CA ILE A 9 4.95 -4.23 2.30
C ILE A 9 3.91 -4.66 3.32
N THR A 10 4.32 -5.42 4.32
CA THR A 10 3.51 -5.77 5.48
C THR A 10 4.04 -5.02 6.69
N GLU A 11 3.20 -4.23 7.34
CA GLU A 11 3.49 -3.51 8.59
C GLU A 11 2.37 -3.80 9.60
N GLY A 12 2.64 -4.64 10.60
CA GLY A 12 1.62 -5.08 11.54
C GLY A 12 0.54 -5.92 10.87
N GLU A 13 -0.70 -5.45 10.92
CA GLU A 13 -1.86 -6.05 10.28
C GLU A 13 -2.10 -5.50 8.86
N SER A 14 -1.39 -4.45 8.48
CA SER A 14 -1.55 -3.80 7.18
C SER A 14 -0.68 -4.46 6.13
N THR A 15 -1.21 -4.58 4.91
CA THR A 15 -0.45 -5.05 3.75
C THR A 15 -0.73 -4.14 2.55
N THR A 16 0.33 -3.53 2.01
CA THR A 16 0.26 -2.62 0.87
C THR A 16 0.96 -3.24 -0.32
N PHE A 17 0.21 -3.42 -1.41
CA PHE A 17 0.75 -3.83 -2.70
C PHE A 17 0.94 -2.60 -3.59
N SER A 18 2.09 -2.50 -4.24
CA SER A 18 2.41 -1.38 -5.14
C SER A 18 3.00 -1.89 -6.45
N LEU A 19 2.48 -1.35 -7.56
CA LEU A 19 3.14 -1.42 -8.85
C LEU A 19 4.21 -0.33 -8.90
N VAL A 20 5.48 -0.73 -8.84
CA VAL A 20 6.63 0.19 -8.78
C VAL A 20 6.91 0.78 -10.17
N GLY A 21 6.77 -0.03 -11.21
CA GLY A 21 6.96 0.42 -12.58
C GLY A 21 7.01 -0.71 -13.59
N VAL A 22 7.20 -0.33 -14.85
CA VAL A 22 7.40 -1.25 -15.98
C VAL A 22 8.57 -0.74 -16.81
N THR A 23 9.46 -1.64 -17.23
CA THR A 23 10.63 -1.30 -18.05
C THR A 23 10.95 -2.44 -19.00
N SER A 24 11.61 -2.15 -20.13
CA SER A 24 12.13 -3.18 -21.05
C SER A 24 13.55 -3.63 -20.70
N ASP A 25 14.20 -2.97 -19.75
CA ASP A 25 15.58 -3.25 -19.32
C ASP A 25 15.57 -3.99 -17.98
N LYS A 26 16.17 -5.19 -17.96
CA LYS A 26 16.23 -6.08 -16.79
C LYS A 26 17.03 -5.48 -15.64
N ASP A 27 18.17 -4.86 -15.93
CA ASP A 27 19.06 -4.35 -14.91
C ASP A 27 18.47 -3.07 -14.30
N LYS A 28 17.82 -2.26 -15.14
CA LYS A 28 16.99 -1.14 -14.66
C LYS A 28 15.81 -1.62 -13.82
N ALA A 29 15.18 -2.75 -14.13
CA ALA A 29 14.10 -3.31 -13.32
C ALA A 29 14.59 -3.72 -11.93
N ALA A 30 15.77 -4.35 -11.87
CA ALA A 30 16.42 -4.70 -10.61
C ALA A 30 16.78 -3.47 -9.78
N GLN A 31 17.31 -2.42 -10.42
CA GLN A 31 17.62 -1.17 -9.74
C GLN A 31 16.36 -0.50 -9.15
N LEU A 32 15.28 -0.40 -9.93
CA LEU A 32 14.01 0.16 -9.47
C LEU A 32 13.44 -0.61 -8.27
N ALA A 33 13.54 -1.94 -8.28
CA ALA A 33 13.13 -2.76 -7.15
C ALA A 33 14.04 -2.55 -5.93
N ALA A 34 15.35 -2.46 -6.13
CA ALA A 34 16.32 -2.22 -5.06
C ALA A 34 16.19 -0.83 -4.43
N ASP A 35 15.80 0.19 -5.20
CA ASP A 35 15.51 1.53 -4.69
C ASP A 35 14.35 1.51 -3.68
N VAL A 36 13.33 0.67 -3.89
CA VAL A 36 12.24 0.45 -2.91
C VAL A 36 12.80 -0.14 -1.60
N TYR A 37 13.75 -1.08 -1.68
CA TYR A 37 14.41 -1.60 -0.49
C TYR A 37 15.24 -0.52 0.23
N LYS A 38 15.99 0.29 -0.51
CA LYS A 38 16.76 1.42 0.05
C LYS A 38 15.84 2.40 0.78
N ASP A 39 14.66 2.65 0.24
CA ASP A 39 13.69 3.54 0.86
C ASP A 39 13.02 2.91 2.09
N TYR A 40 12.72 1.63 2.04
CA TYR A 40 12.16 0.89 3.18
C TYR A 40 13.19 0.74 4.33
N ASN A 41 14.46 0.51 4.00
CA ASN A 41 15.55 0.31 4.96
C ASN A 41 16.63 1.39 4.82
N LYS A 42 16.39 2.58 5.41
CA LYS A 42 17.28 3.75 5.33
C LYS A 42 18.69 3.54 5.92
N VAL A 43 18.91 2.48 6.71
CA VAL A 43 20.23 2.13 7.27
C VAL A 43 20.98 1.09 6.42
N ALA A 44 20.41 0.65 5.29
CA ALA A 44 21.07 -0.27 4.38
C ALA A 44 22.38 0.32 3.84
N SER A 45 23.46 -0.45 3.93
CA SER A 45 24.73 -0.05 3.34
C SER A 45 24.66 -0.14 1.82
N PHE A 46 25.52 0.62 1.14
CA PHE A 46 25.65 0.59 -0.32
C PHE A 46 25.89 -0.84 -0.85
N GLN A 47 26.78 -1.60 -0.21
CA GLN A 47 27.06 -3.00 -0.55
C GLN A 47 25.82 -3.90 -0.44
N ASN A 48 24.95 -3.66 0.55
CA ASN A 48 23.71 -4.42 0.69
C ASN A 48 22.75 -4.14 -0.47
N ILE A 49 22.66 -2.87 -0.87
CA ILE A 49 21.80 -2.47 -1.99
C ILE A 49 22.30 -3.10 -3.29
N GLU A 50 23.61 -3.03 -3.59
CA GLU A 50 24.20 -3.67 -4.78
C GLU A 50 23.96 -5.17 -4.79
N MET A 51 24.19 -5.85 -3.67
CA MET A 51 23.94 -7.29 -3.55
C MET A 51 22.48 -7.64 -3.85
N ILE A 52 21.53 -6.84 -3.35
CA ILE A 52 20.10 -7.04 -3.59
C ILE A 52 19.75 -6.75 -5.06
N THR A 53 20.32 -5.71 -5.66
CA THR A 53 20.16 -5.42 -7.10
C THR A 53 20.60 -6.62 -7.94
N GLU A 54 21.80 -7.16 -7.69
CA GLU A 54 22.31 -8.35 -8.39
C GLU A 54 21.42 -9.59 -8.18
N TRP A 55 20.96 -9.76 -6.93
CA TRP A 55 20.03 -10.84 -6.60
C TRP A 55 18.73 -10.72 -7.38
N LEU A 56 18.15 -9.52 -7.46
CA LEU A 56 16.91 -9.26 -8.20
C LEU A 56 17.09 -9.40 -9.71
N ALA A 57 18.23 -8.99 -10.26
CA ALA A 57 18.54 -9.19 -11.68
C ALA A 57 18.63 -10.68 -12.09
N THR A 58 18.89 -11.57 -11.13
CA THR A 58 19.03 -13.01 -11.37
C THR A 58 17.79 -13.80 -10.94
N ARG A 59 17.34 -13.60 -9.70
CA ARG A 59 16.28 -14.38 -9.05
C ARG A 59 14.91 -13.71 -9.13
N LYS A 60 14.84 -12.44 -9.53
CA LYS A 60 13.61 -11.65 -9.75
C LYS A 60 12.69 -11.54 -8.54
N SER A 61 13.12 -12.00 -7.38
CA SER A 61 12.34 -11.97 -6.15
C SER A 61 13.26 -11.86 -4.97
N TYR A 62 12.84 -11.05 -4.01
CA TYR A 62 13.57 -10.83 -2.77
C TYR A 62 12.58 -10.58 -1.64
N SER A 63 12.88 -11.08 -0.46
CA SER A 63 12.05 -10.91 0.72
C SER A 63 12.93 -10.50 1.89
N PHE A 64 12.74 -9.29 2.37
CA PHE A 64 13.38 -8.77 3.56
C PHE A 64 12.42 -8.77 4.74
N ARG A 65 12.90 -9.20 5.90
CA ARG A 65 12.13 -9.20 7.14
C ARG A 65 12.91 -8.44 8.18
N LYS A 66 12.33 -7.36 8.70
CA LYS A 66 12.91 -6.60 9.81
C LYS A 66 12.58 -7.28 11.14
N ASP A 67 11.34 -7.72 11.31
CA ASP A 67 10.86 -8.46 12.47
C ASP A 67 9.62 -9.32 12.14
N LYS A 68 8.90 -9.82 13.15
CA LYS A 68 7.74 -10.69 12.93
C LYS A 68 6.60 -10.02 12.15
N SER A 69 6.44 -8.71 12.28
CA SER A 69 5.33 -7.92 11.76
C SER A 69 5.73 -6.99 10.60
N HIS A 70 7.02 -6.85 10.30
CA HIS A 70 7.53 -5.95 9.26
C HIS A 70 8.28 -6.72 8.17
N ARG A 71 7.69 -6.78 6.98
CA ARG A 71 8.22 -7.52 5.83
C ARG A 71 8.09 -6.70 4.56
N LEU A 72 9.16 -6.67 3.76
CA LEU A 72 9.15 -6.20 2.39
C LEU A 72 9.37 -7.38 1.46
N GLN A 73 8.53 -7.51 0.44
CA GLN A 73 8.71 -8.45 -0.66
C GLN A 73 8.79 -7.66 -1.96
N LEU A 74 9.78 -7.97 -2.78
CA LEU A 74 10.00 -7.38 -4.09
C LEU A 74 9.89 -8.49 -5.12
N SER A 75 9.22 -8.22 -6.24
CA SER A 75 9.26 -9.14 -7.38
C SER A 75 9.27 -8.43 -8.72
N ILE A 76 9.89 -9.09 -9.68
CA ILE A 76 10.02 -8.67 -11.08
C ILE A 76 9.40 -9.76 -11.94
N THR A 77 8.33 -9.44 -12.65
CA THR A 77 7.63 -10.37 -13.53
C THR A 77 8.01 -10.09 -14.98
N GLU A 78 8.50 -11.11 -15.68
CA GLU A 78 8.76 -11.03 -17.12
C GLU A 78 7.47 -11.21 -17.93
N LEU A 79 7.31 -10.36 -18.94
CA LEU A 79 6.19 -10.38 -19.86
C LEU A 79 6.73 -10.49 -21.29
N ALA A 80 6.52 -11.67 -21.89
CA ALA A 80 7.07 -12.05 -23.20
C ALA A 80 6.40 -11.30 -24.37
N GLU A 81 5.09 -11.11 -24.30
CA GLU A 81 4.28 -10.39 -25.28
C GLU A 81 3.30 -9.46 -24.56
N GLU A 82 2.82 -8.45 -25.28
CA GLU A 82 1.77 -7.54 -24.78
C GLU A 82 0.51 -8.37 -24.52
N SER A 83 0.34 -8.83 -23.27
CA SER A 83 -0.85 -9.54 -22.86
C SER A 83 -1.96 -8.50 -22.72
N ALA A 84 -2.86 -8.46 -23.72
CA ALA A 84 -4.18 -7.90 -23.50
C ALA A 84 -4.78 -8.66 -22.32
N ALA A 85 -4.91 -7.98 -21.18
CA ALA A 85 -5.57 -8.56 -20.03
C ALA A 85 -6.98 -9.01 -20.49
N PRO A 86 -7.43 -10.24 -20.19
CA PRO A 86 -8.86 -10.52 -20.26
C PRO A 86 -9.57 -9.45 -19.42
N GLU A 87 -10.72 -8.95 -19.91
CA GLU A 87 -11.38 -7.70 -19.50
C GLU A 87 -11.75 -7.55 -17.99
N ASN A 88 -11.31 -8.46 -17.14
CA ASN A 88 -11.48 -8.44 -15.69
C ASN A 88 -10.19 -8.85 -14.97
N LYS A 89 -9.18 -7.95 -14.92
CA LYS A 89 -8.04 -8.11 -13.99
C LYS A 89 -8.07 -7.00 -12.95
N ILE A 90 -8.63 -7.32 -11.79
CA ILE A 90 -8.41 -6.55 -10.56
C ILE A 90 -6.91 -6.57 -10.30
N ILE A 91 -6.27 -5.41 -10.37
CA ILE A 91 -4.82 -5.26 -10.18
C ILE A 91 -4.48 -5.26 -8.66
N PHE A 92 -5.43 -4.85 -7.79
CA PHE A 92 -5.61 -5.24 -6.37
C PHE A 92 -6.93 -4.63 -5.79
N SER A 93 -7.58 -5.25 -4.79
CA SER A 93 -8.45 -4.58 -3.78
C SER A 93 -8.66 -5.50 -2.56
N ALA A 94 -7.94 -5.27 -1.48
CA ALA A 94 -8.26 -5.84 -0.17
C ALA A 94 -8.73 -4.68 0.69
N ALA A 95 -9.97 -4.71 1.19
CA ALA A 95 -10.48 -3.65 2.07
C ALA A 95 -10.41 -2.20 1.52
N ALA A 96 -10.27 -1.97 0.21
CA ALA A 96 -10.58 -0.66 -0.39
C ALA A 96 -12.03 -0.21 -0.09
N GLU A 97 -12.89 -1.12 0.37
CA GLU A 97 -14.25 -0.83 0.86
C GLU A 97 -14.39 -0.76 2.39
N GLN A 98 -13.45 -1.31 3.17
CA GLN A 98 -13.71 -1.57 4.59
C GLN A 98 -13.91 -0.31 5.42
N ASP A 99 -13.43 0.87 5.01
CA ASP A 99 -13.55 2.11 5.81
C ASP A 99 -14.10 3.32 5.04
N GLU A 100 -14.37 3.14 3.76
CA GLU A 100 -15.53 3.81 3.17
C GLU A 100 -16.83 3.40 3.92
N LEU A 101 -16.86 2.21 4.54
CA LEU A 101 -17.81 1.73 5.55
C LEU A 101 -17.83 2.60 6.83
N MET A 102 -16.66 3.03 7.35
CA MET A 102 -16.53 3.84 8.57
C MET A 102 -16.84 5.33 8.35
N ARG A 103 -16.55 5.86 7.16
CA ARG A 103 -16.92 7.24 6.76
C ARG A 103 -18.45 7.43 6.70
N LYS A 104 -19.20 6.46 6.16
CA LYS A 104 -20.68 6.48 6.09
C LYS A 104 -21.36 6.30 7.45
N VAL A 105 -20.78 5.51 8.35
CA VAL A 105 -21.28 5.36 9.74
C VAL A 105 -21.11 6.67 10.53
N SER A 106 -20.03 7.40 10.30
CA SER A 106 -19.76 8.68 10.98
C SER A 106 -20.69 9.81 10.51
N GLU A 107 -21.03 9.88 9.23
CA GLU A 107 -22.00 10.85 8.69
C GLU A 107 -23.42 10.65 9.28
N ALA A 108 -23.92 9.40 9.35
CA ALA A 108 -25.23 9.08 9.93
C ALA A 108 -25.35 9.37 11.45
N LEU A 109 -24.24 9.30 12.19
CA LEU A 109 -24.21 9.59 13.63
C LEU A 109 -24.16 11.10 13.94
N PHE A 110 -23.70 11.94 12.99
CA PHE A 110 -23.53 13.38 13.18
C PHE A 110 -24.75 14.19 12.69
N GLU A 111 -25.30 13.86 11.52
CA GLU A 111 -26.48 14.57 10.99
C GLU A 111 -27.74 14.32 11.83
N GLY A 112 -27.86 13.15 12.47
CA GLY A 112 -28.95 12.82 13.38
C GLY A 112 -28.93 13.54 14.74
N LYS A 113 -27.79 14.13 15.15
CA LYS A 113 -27.65 14.79 16.48
C LYS A 113 -27.71 16.32 16.44
N HIS A 114 -27.43 16.96 15.31
CA HIS A 114 -27.47 18.44 15.22
C HIS A 114 -28.80 19.01 14.73
N HIS A 115 -29.78 18.18 14.41
CA HIS A 115 -31.19 18.62 14.38
C HIS A 115 -31.77 18.88 15.77
N ALA A 116 -31.00 18.67 16.84
CA ALA A 116 -31.37 19.02 18.20
C ALA A 116 -30.93 20.43 18.62
N GLU A 117 -30.91 21.41 17.71
CA GLU A 117 -30.95 22.82 18.13
C GLU A 117 -31.90 23.64 17.25
N ARG A 118 -33.12 23.81 17.74
CA ARG A 118 -33.93 25.02 17.56
C ARG A 118 -34.74 25.27 18.82
N ASN A 119 -34.23 26.19 19.63
CA ASN A 119 -34.93 27.18 20.44
C ASN A 119 -36.29 26.79 21.05
N ASN A 120 -36.36 26.78 22.39
CA ASN A 120 -37.15 27.83 23.04
C ASN A 120 -36.73 28.09 24.48
N GLU A 121 -36.54 29.38 24.73
CA GLU A 121 -36.52 30.13 25.98
C GLU A 121 -37.22 29.46 27.17
N THR A 122 -36.53 29.33 28.30
CA THR A 122 -36.63 30.28 29.44
C THR A 122 -35.74 29.82 30.61
N PRO A 123 -34.89 30.69 31.18
CA PRO A 123 -34.31 30.44 32.49
C PRO A 123 -35.22 31.07 33.56
N SER A 124 -35.77 30.27 34.47
CA SER A 124 -36.34 30.82 35.71
C SER A 124 -36.00 29.96 36.93
N CYS A 125 -35.44 30.64 37.92
CA CYS A 125 -34.92 30.25 39.22
C CYS A 125 -35.94 29.54 40.17
N PRO A 126 -35.48 29.06 41.34
CA PRO A 126 -36.06 27.96 42.14
C PRO A 126 -37.09 28.42 43.19
N ILE A 127 -37.69 27.44 43.89
CA ILE A 127 -38.18 27.38 45.31
C ILE A 127 -39.50 26.59 45.38
N GLY A 128 -39.57 25.64 46.32
CA GLY A 128 -40.80 24.94 46.74
C GLY A 128 -40.54 23.57 47.34
#